data_AF-A0A9D8YZQ9-F1
#
_entry.id   AF-A0A9D8YZQ9-F1
#
_cell.length_a   1.000
_cell.length_b   1.000
_cell.length_c   1.000
_cell.angle_alpha   90.00
_cell.angle_beta   90.00
_cell.angle_gamma   90.00
#
_symmetry.space_group_name_H-M   'P 1'
#
loop_
_entity.id
_entity.type
_entity.pdbx_description
1 polymer ?
#
loop_
_entity_poly.entity_id
_entity_poly.type
_entity_poly.pdbx_seq_one_letter_code
_entity_poly.pdbx_strand_id
1 'polypeptide(L)'
;MKYLKFIVPILLVYTSQNVFGQQIINQLTFDTEKGYFRIIYQWESNDSLFTGTVMPGDNVSPRILADVKSLSTGQFEYSYTINNQMDALYPLYEFSILLDEPVNEILTPNNQWDGSYLSRYRETSWAKVGGDIPGISSGDTLNGFSYVSNGIPSIKNSYSKNYVWYSFPSEPQGPTGRLGEVVDSLLTLKSGVLKKTLGPWSPNPTMNLISFTDSLETFRYRSCEELGWITNQGICNSLQVKLRNFRRHLERDKPKQARNVLHAFINQVEAQRGKHITEEGYALLYFNAEYLMDKLDSGRGN
;
A
#
# COMPACT_ATOMS: atom_id res chain seq x y z
N MET A 1 1.61 -14.92 -15.41
CA MET A 1 1.24 -13.90 -16.42
C MET A 1 2.26 -12.76 -16.31
N LYS A 2 3.31 -12.80 -17.14
CA LYS A 2 4.38 -11.79 -17.16
C LYS A 2 3.81 -10.52 -17.80
N TYR A 3 3.64 -9.45 -17.03
CA TYR A 3 3.36 -8.15 -17.60
C TYR A 3 4.59 -7.73 -18.42
N LEU A 4 4.49 -7.79 -19.76
CA LEU A 4 5.33 -6.96 -20.61
C LEU A 4 4.97 -5.51 -20.27
N LYS A 5 5.75 -4.87 -19.40
CA LYS A 5 5.84 -3.41 -19.36
C LYS A 5 6.40 -2.98 -20.71
N PHE A 6 5.54 -2.73 -21.69
CA PHE A 6 5.89 -1.89 -22.83
C PHE A 6 6.06 -0.46 -22.30
N ILE A 7 7.22 -0.19 -21.70
CA ILE A 7 7.75 1.16 -21.72
C ILE A 7 8.34 1.26 -23.12
N VAL A 8 7.53 1.73 -24.08
CA VAL A 8 8.09 2.28 -25.30
C VAL A 8 9.12 3.31 -24.81
N PRO A 9 10.39 3.29 -25.27
CA PRO A 9 11.30 4.39 -25.00
C PRO A 9 10.66 5.62 -25.63
N ILE A 10 9.94 6.37 -24.81
CA ILE A 10 9.32 7.61 -25.21
C ILE A 10 10.48 8.59 -25.31
N LEU A 11 11.04 8.71 -26.52
CA LEU A 11 11.88 9.84 -26.88
C LEU A 11 10.93 11.02 -27.10
N LEU A 12 10.55 11.69 -26.01
CA LEU A 12 9.87 12.97 -26.10
C LEU A 12 10.93 14.02 -26.42
N VAL A 13 11.09 14.31 -27.72
CA VAL A 13 11.82 15.48 -28.15
C VAL A 13 10.87 16.67 -28.05
N TYR A 14 10.96 17.43 -26.95
CA TYR A 14 10.31 18.73 -26.87
C TYR A 14 11.23 19.77 -27.49
N THR A 15 10.89 20.26 -28.68
CA THR A 15 11.50 21.47 -29.25
C THR A 15 10.64 22.66 -28.87
N SER A 16 11.06 23.44 -27.88
CA SER A 16 10.53 24.80 -27.70
C SER A 16 11.40 25.77 -28.50
N GLN A 17 10.79 26.56 -29.39
CA GLN A 17 11.46 27.71 -29.98
C GLN A 17 11.33 28.89 -29.01
N ASN A 18 12.45 29.48 -28.64
CA ASN A 18 12.45 30.77 -27.94
C ASN A 18 12.16 31.90 -28.92
N VAL A 19 11.82 33.08 -28.39
CA VAL A 19 11.57 34.33 -29.16
C VAL A 19 12.76 34.71 -30.07
N PHE A 20 13.95 34.15 -29.81
CA PHE A 20 15.17 34.34 -30.59
C PHE A 20 15.54 33.19 -31.54
N GLY A 21 14.64 32.21 -31.76
CA GLY A 21 14.86 31.14 -32.73
C GLY A 21 15.94 30.11 -32.37
N GLN A 22 16.50 30.15 -31.16
CA GLN A 22 17.38 29.10 -30.66
C GLN A 22 16.56 27.88 -30.22
N GLN A 23 16.97 26.72 -30.71
CA GLN A 23 16.36 25.43 -30.41
C GLN A 23 16.93 24.95 -29.07
N ILE A 24 16.17 25.07 -27.99
CA ILE A 24 16.57 24.45 -26.72
C ILE A 24 16.45 22.94 -26.94
N ILE A 25 17.58 22.24 -27.04
CA ILE A 25 17.59 20.79 -27.10
C ILE A 25 17.38 20.29 -25.66
N ASN A 26 16.11 20.08 -25.29
CA ASN A 26 15.73 19.36 -24.08
C ASN A 26 15.52 17.89 -24.46
N GLN A 27 16.55 17.06 -24.31
CA GLN A 27 16.40 15.61 -24.49
C GLN A 27 16.06 14.98 -23.15
N LEU A 28 14.86 14.40 -23.07
CA LEU A 28 14.47 13.51 -21.99
C LEU A 28 14.61 12.07 -22.49
N THR A 29 15.51 11.30 -21.88
CA THR A 29 15.71 9.88 -22.17
C THR A 29 15.52 9.05 -20.92
N PHE A 30 14.84 7.92 -21.01
CA PHE A 30 14.75 6.97 -19.91
C PHE A 30 15.79 5.87 -20.09
N ASP A 31 16.69 5.72 -19.13
CA ASP A 31 17.65 4.62 -19.07
C ASP A 31 16.93 3.41 -18.47
N THR A 32 16.54 2.44 -19.29
CA THR A 32 15.78 1.26 -18.86
C THR A 32 16.58 0.31 -17.98
N GLU A 33 17.91 0.31 -18.12
CA GLU A 33 18.78 -0.56 -17.34
C GLU A 33 18.97 0.00 -15.94
N LYS A 34 19.14 1.32 -15.83
CA LYS A 34 19.38 2.01 -14.56
C LYS A 34 18.10 2.56 -13.93
N GLY A 35 17.00 2.59 -14.65
CA GLY A 35 15.70 3.05 -14.18
C GLY A 35 15.57 4.57 -13.96
N TYR A 36 16.50 5.41 -14.41
CA TYR A 36 16.40 6.86 -14.23
C TYR A 36 16.10 7.60 -15.53
N PHE A 37 15.59 8.82 -15.39
CA PHE A 37 15.50 9.77 -16.50
C PHE A 37 16.79 10.57 -16.60
N ARG A 38 17.40 10.58 -17.79
CA ARG A 38 18.46 11.49 -18.17
C ARG A 38 17.83 12.70 -18.83
N ILE A 39 18.14 13.89 -18.32
CA ILE A 39 17.70 15.16 -18.89
C ILE A 39 18.95 15.85 -19.41
N ILE A 40 19.02 16.10 -20.71
CA ILE A 40 20.05 16.95 -21.31
C ILE A 40 19.38 18.25 -21.71
N TYR A 41 19.94 19.37 -21.26
CA TYR A 41 19.43 20.70 -21.56
C TYR A 41 20.58 21.67 -21.81
N GLN A 42 20.30 22.71 -22.59
CA GLN A 42 21.27 23.76 -22.91
C GLN A 42 20.97 25.00 -22.08
N TRP A 43 22.00 25.58 -21.49
CA TRP A 43 21.86 26.79 -20.68
C TRP A 43 22.05 28.04 -21.52
N GLU A 44 21.04 28.90 -21.51
CA GLU A 44 20.95 30.07 -22.39
C GLU A 44 22.12 31.05 -22.20
N SER A 45 22.70 31.14 -20.99
CA SER A 45 23.69 32.18 -20.71
C SER A 45 25.11 31.88 -21.20
N ASN A 46 25.44 30.62 -21.53
CA ASN A 46 26.81 30.24 -21.85
C ASN A 46 26.95 29.12 -22.89
N ASP A 47 25.87 28.78 -23.60
CA ASP A 47 25.85 27.75 -24.65
C ASP A 47 26.32 26.35 -24.15
N SER A 48 26.32 26.13 -22.83
CA SER A 48 26.79 24.87 -22.24
C SER A 48 25.67 23.85 -22.17
N LEU A 49 26.01 22.61 -22.48
CA LEU A 49 25.14 21.45 -22.29
C LEU A 49 25.30 20.91 -20.87
N PHE A 50 24.18 20.77 -20.18
CA PHE A 50 24.11 20.15 -18.88
C PHE A 50 23.35 18.83 -18.95
N THR A 51 23.78 17.87 -18.13
CA THR A 51 23.10 16.60 -17.94
C THR A 51 22.64 16.52 -16.50
N GLY A 52 21.33 16.35 -16.31
CA GLY A 52 20.74 15.96 -15.05
C GLY A 52 20.24 14.53 -15.07
N THR A 53 20.10 13.96 -13.89
CA THR A 53 19.47 12.65 -13.68
C THR A 53 18.34 12.78 -12.68
N VAL A 54 17.21 12.16 -12.96
CA VAL A 54 16.05 12.08 -12.05
C VAL A 54 15.72 10.61 -11.80
N MET A 55 15.82 10.18 -10.55
CA MET A 55 15.44 8.83 -10.13
C MET A 55 13.95 8.83 -9.77
N PRO A 56 13.08 8.11 -10.51
CA PRO A 56 11.68 7.98 -10.13
C PRO A 56 11.54 7.17 -8.83
N GLY A 57 10.44 7.35 -8.12
CA GLY A 57 10.16 6.68 -6.85
C GLY A 57 9.61 5.25 -6.99
N ASP A 58 9.25 4.81 -8.20
CA ASP A 58 8.59 3.51 -8.44
C ASP A 58 9.54 2.37 -8.80
N ASN A 59 10.86 2.56 -8.69
CA ASN A 59 11.86 1.53 -9.00
C ASN A 59 12.19 0.61 -7.81
N VAL A 60 11.20 0.39 -6.95
CA VAL A 60 11.24 -0.55 -5.84
C VAL A 60 10.31 -1.72 -6.14
N SER A 61 10.46 -2.83 -5.43
CA SER A 61 9.60 -4.01 -5.60
C SER A 61 9.11 -4.51 -4.24
N PRO A 62 8.20 -3.78 -3.56
CA PRO A 62 7.76 -4.14 -2.22
C PRO A 62 6.87 -5.39 -2.24
N ARG A 63 7.23 -6.36 -1.40
CA ARG A 63 6.33 -7.38 -0.85
C ARG A 63 6.04 -7.01 0.59
N ILE A 64 4.76 -6.77 0.87
CA ILE A 64 4.25 -6.32 2.17
C ILE A 64 3.54 -7.50 2.81
N LEU A 65 3.97 -7.87 4.01
CA LEU A 65 3.31 -8.87 4.84
C LEU A 65 2.73 -8.16 6.06
N ALA A 66 1.46 -8.39 6.36
CA ALA A 66 0.80 -7.78 7.52
C ALA A 66 0.31 -8.83 8.51
N ASP A 67 0.50 -8.54 9.79
CA ASP A 67 -0.04 -9.29 10.93
C ASP A 67 -0.87 -8.35 11.80
N VAL A 68 -1.95 -8.87 12.37
CA VAL A 68 -2.82 -8.09 13.26
C VAL A 68 -3.06 -8.84 14.56
N LYS A 69 -2.88 -8.14 15.67
CA LYS A 69 -3.13 -8.65 17.01
C LYS A 69 -4.16 -7.79 17.73
N SER A 70 -5.13 -8.43 18.38
CA SER A 70 -6.00 -7.71 19.32
C SER A 70 -5.23 -7.49 20.61
N LEU A 71 -5.12 -6.23 21.05
CA LEU A 71 -4.48 -5.84 22.31
C LEU A 71 -5.50 -5.80 23.45
N SER A 72 -6.69 -5.27 23.15
CA SER A 72 -7.84 -5.18 24.05
C SER A 72 -9.12 -5.07 23.23
N THR A 73 -10.28 -4.98 23.88
CA THR A 73 -11.57 -4.85 23.20
C THR A 73 -11.59 -3.63 22.28
N GLY A 74 -11.67 -3.89 20.97
CA GLY A 74 -11.70 -2.84 19.94
C GLY A 74 -10.35 -2.16 19.69
N GLN A 75 -9.23 -2.67 20.20
CA GLN A 75 -7.90 -2.13 19.93
C GLN A 75 -7.01 -3.18 19.29
N PHE A 76 -6.34 -2.80 18.20
CA PHE A 76 -5.53 -3.69 17.38
C PHE A 76 -4.15 -3.08 17.12
N GLU A 77 -3.13 -3.93 17.21
CA GLU A 77 -1.80 -3.66 16.66
C GLU A 77 -1.73 -4.18 15.23
N TYR A 78 -1.32 -3.32 14.30
CA TYR A 78 -1.05 -3.66 12.91
C TYR A 78 0.46 -3.66 12.70
N SER A 79 1.03 -4.83 12.45
CA SER A 79 2.48 -5.00 12.25
C SER A 79 2.78 -5.38 10.80
N TYR A 80 3.88 -4.85 10.27
CA TYR A 80 4.29 -5.05 8.88
C TYR A 80 5.74 -5.56 8.79
N THR A 81 5.93 -6.49 7.87
CA THR A 81 7.24 -6.92 7.38
C THR A 81 7.34 -6.58 5.90
N ILE A 82 8.37 -5.83 5.53
CA ILE A 82 8.58 -5.33 4.18
C ILE A 82 9.81 -6.01 3.60
N ASN A 83 9.64 -6.69 2.47
CA ASN A 83 10.72 -7.22 1.66
C ASN A 83 10.79 -6.41 0.36
N ASN A 84 11.95 -5.82 0.06
CA ASN A 84 12.18 -5.23 -1.25
C ASN A 84 12.74 -6.34 -2.15
N GLN A 85 11.95 -6.84 -3.09
CA GLN A 85 12.26 -8.05 -3.84
C GLN A 85 13.52 -7.88 -4.71
N MET A 86 14.13 -9.01 -5.10
CA MET A 86 15.40 -9.06 -5.86
C MET A 86 15.37 -8.33 -7.22
N ASP A 87 14.19 -8.04 -7.76
CA ASP A 87 13.99 -7.29 -9.00
C ASP A 87 13.91 -5.78 -8.81
N ALA A 88 14.02 -5.28 -7.57
CA ALA A 88 14.11 -3.85 -7.28
C ALA A 88 15.46 -3.27 -7.74
N LEU A 89 15.42 -2.12 -8.42
CA LEU A 89 16.62 -1.41 -8.87
C LEU A 89 17.19 -0.49 -7.77
N TYR A 90 16.33 0.00 -6.87
CA TYR A 90 16.73 0.91 -5.81
C TYR A 90 16.24 0.44 -4.43
N PRO A 91 16.90 0.87 -3.35
CA PRO A 91 16.44 0.63 -1.98
C PRO A 91 15.08 1.30 -1.70
N LEU A 92 14.21 0.61 -0.97
CA LEU A 92 12.93 1.15 -0.50
C LEU A 92 13.18 2.09 0.67
N TYR A 93 12.91 3.37 0.45
CA TYR A 93 13.20 4.46 1.40
C TYR A 93 12.00 4.78 2.28
N GLU A 94 10.79 4.72 1.73
CA GLU A 94 9.55 5.07 2.42
C GLU A 94 8.48 4.03 2.16
N PHE A 95 7.71 3.73 3.21
CA PHE A 95 6.53 2.89 3.19
C PHE A 95 5.40 3.64 3.89
N SER A 96 4.22 3.68 3.28
CA SER A 96 3.06 4.33 3.88
C SER A 96 1.75 3.60 3.61
N ILE A 97 0.74 3.88 4.42
CA ILE A 97 -0.59 3.28 4.34
C ILE A 97 -1.63 4.38 4.49
N LEU A 98 -2.61 4.39 3.58
CA LEU A 98 -3.78 5.26 3.68
C LEU A 98 -4.84 4.62 4.59
N LEU A 99 -5.25 5.38 5.60
CA LEU A 99 -6.10 4.96 6.68
C LEU A 99 -7.41 5.74 6.68
N ASP A 100 -8.45 5.14 7.24
CA ASP A 100 -9.70 5.86 7.54
C ASP A 100 -9.79 6.26 9.02
N GLU A 101 -8.96 5.63 9.85
CA GLU A 101 -8.96 5.77 11.30
C GLU A 101 -7.64 6.38 11.80
N PRO A 102 -7.67 7.12 12.92
CA PRO A 102 -6.45 7.59 13.56
C PRO A 102 -5.62 6.44 14.10
N VAL A 103 -4.32 6.70 14.23
CA VAL A 103 -3.37 5.81 14.94
C VAL A 103 -3.00 6.44 16.27
N ASN A 104 -2.81 5.60 17.29
CA ASN A 104 -2.53 6.02 18.65
C ASN A 104 -1.03 5.97 18.98
N GLU A 105 -0.36 4.95 18.47
CA GLU A 105 1.05 4.66 18.75
C GLU A 105 1.67 4.17 17.45
N ILE A 106 2.85 4.68 17.09
CA ILE A 106 3.62 4.25 15.92
C ILE A 106 4.94 3.71 16.43
N LEU A 107 5.25 2.48 16.07
CA LEU A 107 6.53 1.85 16.36
C LEU A 107 7.35 1.78 15.08
N THR A 108 8.65 2.00 15.23
CA THR A 108 9.62 1.95 14.14
C THR A 108 10.53 0.74 14.33
N PRO A 109 11.03 0.15 13.22
CA PRO A 109 11.85 -1.06 13.28
C PRO A 109 13.18 -0.85 14.02
N ASN A 110 13.72 0.36 13.98
CA ASN A 110 14.91 0.79 14.71
C ASN A 110 15.05 2.33 14.66
N ASN A 111 16.11 2.86 15.26
CA ASN A 111 16.41 4.30 15.32
C ASN A 111 16.80 4.95 13.98
N GLN A 112 16.88 4.16 12.91
CA GLN A 112 17.19 4.67 11.57
C GLN A 112 15.92 4.93 10.74
N TRP A 113 14.74 4.64 11.28
CA TRP A 113 13.45 4.90 10.65
C TRP A 113 12.63 5.82 11.55
N ASP A 114 12.02 6.81 10.93
CA ASP A 114 11.04 7.68 11.59
C ASP A 114 9.64 7.30 11.13
N GLY A 115 8.70 7.32 12.07
CA GLY A 115 7.31 6.95 11.87
C GLY A 115 6.41 8.13 12.17
N SER A 116 5.49 8.45 11.25
CA SER A 116 4.62 9.62 11.39
C SER A 116 3.19 9.32 10.99
N TYR A 117 2.24 10.02 11.61
CA TYR A 117 0.84 10.04 11.19
C TYR A 117 0.45 11.44 10.75
N LEU A 118 0.12 11.56 9.47
CA LEU A 118 -0.30 12.80 8.85
C LEU A 118 -1.82 12.84 8.79
N SER A 119 -2.45 13.33 9.85
CA SER A 119 -3.90 13.37 10.01
C SER A 119 -4.65 14.06 8.85
N ARG A 120 -4.04 15.09 8.24
CA ARG A 120 -4.60 15.79 7.06
C ARG A 120 -4.78 14.85 5.86
N TYR A 121 -3.85 13.90 5.67
CA TYR A 121 -3.86 12.95 4.56
C TYR A 121 -4.40 11.58 4.96
N ARG A 122 -4.69 11.39 6.26
CA ARG A 122 -5.02 10.11 6.89
C ARG A 122 -4.00 9.03 6.49
N GLU A 123 -2.74 9.36 6.62
CA GLU A 123 -1.64 8.52 6.17
C GLU A 123 -0.72 8.23 7.35
N THR A 124 -0.36 6.96 7.54
CA THR A 124 0.76 6.58 8.41
C THR A 124 1.93 6.19 7.52
N SER A 125 3.10 6.74 7.79
CA SER A 125 4.30 6.51 6.99
C SER A 125 5.51 6.22 7.88
N TRP A 126 6.43 5.46 7.31
CA TRP A 126 7.77 5.25 7.84
C TRP A 126 8.76 5.61 6.76
N ALA A 127 9.70 6.48 7.09
CA ALA A 127 10.78 6.88 6.20
C ALA A 127 12.13 6.65 6.86
N LYS A 128 13.10 6.20 6.07
CA LYS A 128 14.47 6.06 6.53
C LYS A 128 15.04 7.45 6.86
N VAL A 129 15.54 7.64 8.07
CA VAL A 129 16.20 8.87 8.54
C VAL A 129 17.67 8.64 8.89
N GLY A 130 18.50 9.64 8.63
CA GLY A 130 19.95 9.63 8.93
C GLY A 130 20.81 8.64 8.12
N GLY A 131 22.14 8.84 8.17
CA GLY A 131 23.16 8.04 7.45
C GLY A 131 23.34 8.44 5.96
N ASP A 132 24.19 7.73 5.22
CA ASP A 132 24.47 7.92 3.76
C ASP A 132 23.36 7.28 2.87
N ILE A 133 22.12 7.57 3.23
CA ILE A 133 20.85 6.82 3.12
C ILE A 133 20.63 5.86 1.92
N PRO A 134 20.74 4.53 2.14
CA PRO A 134 19.89 3.54 1.48
C PRO A 134 18.88 2.97 2.48
N GLY A 135 17.64 2.76 2.04
CA GLY A 135 16.57 2.11 2.83
C GLY A 135 16.69 0.58 2.82
N ILE A 136 15.59 -0.14 2.55
CA ILE A 136 15.61 -1.61 2.43
C ILE A 136 16.19 -1.99 1.05
N SER A 137 17.39 -2.57 1.01
CA SER A 137 18.05 -2.96 -0.24
C SER A 137 17.28 -4.05 -1.00
N SER A 138 17.58 -4.20 -2.29
CA SER A 138 17.05 -5.30 -3.11
C SER A 138 17.43 -6.66 -2.49
N GLY A 139 16.44 -7.51 -2.27
CA GLY A 139 16.56 -8.79 -1.58
C GLY A 139 16.32 -8.74 -0.07
N ASP A 140 16.51 -7.58 0.57
CA ASP A 140 16.46 -7.47 2.03
C ASP A 140 15.02 -7.45 2.56
N THR A 141 14.89 -7.83 3.83
CA THR A 141 13.63 -7.81 4.57
C THR A 141 13.82 -7.06 5.87
N LEU A 142 12.87 -6.18 6.20
CA LEU A 142 12.84 -5.47 7.47
C LEU A 142 11.46 -5.62 8.12
N ASN A 143 11.45 -5.91 9.42
CA ASN A 143 10.26 -6.04 10.26
C ASN A 143 10.29 -4.97 11.36
N GLY A 144 9.16 -4.77 12.04
CA GLY A 144 9.04 -3.83 13.17
C GLY A 144 8.37 -2.50 12.81
N PHE A 145 7.83 -2.37 11.60
CA PHE A 145 6.89 -1.29 11.29
C PHE A 145 5.54 -1.64 11.91
N SER A 146 5.05 -0.86 12.86
CA SER A 146 3.71 -1.11 13.39
C SER A 146 3.03 0.14 13.92
N TYR A 147 1.72 0.06 14.10
CA TYR A 147 0.95 1.04 14.85
C TYR A 147 -0.25 0.42 15.54
N VAL A 148 -0.79 1.13 16.53
CA VAL A 148 -2.01 0.77 17.25
C VAL A 148 -3.18 1.63 16.78
N SER A 149 -4.35 1.03 16.54
CA SER A 149 -5.59 1.74 16.19
C SER A 149 -6.83 1.00 16.72
N ASN A 150 -7.99 1.66 16.73
CA ASN A 150 -9.25 1.11 17.22
C ASN A 150 -10.14 0.49 16.13
N GLY A 151 -9.73 0.59 14.86
CA GLY A 151 -10.47 0.00 13.75
C GLY A 151 -10.18 -1.50 13.62
N ILE A 152 -11.18 -2.27 13.21
CA ILE A 152 -11.00 -3.67 12.79
C ILE A 152 -10.30 -3.72 11.41
N PRO A 153 -9.68 -4.85 11.04
CA PRO A 153 -8.93 -4.93 9.79
C PRO A 153 -9.79 -4.70 8.56
N SER A 154 -9.25 -3.96 7.61
CA SER A 154 -9.79 -3.76 6.26
C SER A 154 -8.66 -3.73 5.24
N ILE A 155 -9.01 -3.81 3.95
CA ILE A 155 -8.03 -3.72 2.86
C ILE A 155 -7.74 -2.24 2.57
N LYS A 156 -6.49 -1.82 2.78
CA LYS A 156 -6.02 -0.45 2.50
C LYS A 156 -5.06 -0.39 1.33
N ASN A 157 -4.91 0.81 0.79
CA ASN A 157 -3.82 1.15 -0.12
C ASN A 157 -2.56 1.41 0.69
N SER A 158 -1.44 0.90 0.19
CA SER A 158 -0.13 1.28 0.66
C SER A 158 0.74 1.76 -0.48
N TYR A 159 1.66 2.67 -0.17
CA TYR A 159 2.64 3.19 -1.11
C TYR A 159 4.03 2.82 -0.62
N SER A 160 4.93 2.51 -1.54
CA SER A 160 6.34 2.40 -1.22
C SER A 160 7.17 3.02 -2.31
N LYS A 161 8.25 3.72 -1.94
CA LYS A 161 9.09 4.41 -2.90
C LYS A 161 10.55 4.42 -2.49
N ASN A 162 11.45 4.53 -3.45
CA ASN A 162 12.85 4.86 -3.18
C ASN A 162 13.02 6.34 -2.86
N TYR A 163 14.21 6.70 -2.37
CA TYR A 163 14.58 8.09 -2.22
C TYR A 163 14.64 8.72 -3.60
N VAL A 164 13.86 9.78 -3.78
CA VAL A 164 13.88 10.57 -5.00
C VAL A 164 15.08 11.49 -4.93
N TRP A 165 16.04 11.27 -5.81
CA TRP A 165 17.18 12.14 -5.97
C TRP A 165 17.22 12.67 -7.40
N TYR A 166 17.46 13.96 -7.52
CA TYR A 166 17.91 14.59 -8.74
C TYR A 166 19.28 15.21 -8.55
N SER A 167 20.14 15.04 -9.54
CA SER A 167 21.44 15.70 -9.60
C SER A 167 21.44 16.60 -10.81
N PHE A 168 21.59 17.89 -10.56
CA PHE A 168 21.90 18.88 -11.59
C PHE A 168 23.23 19.53 -11.20
N PRO A 169 24.08 19.89 -12.18
CA PRO A 169 25.23 20.74 -11.91
C PRO A 169 24.74 22.01 -11.21
N SER A 170 25.53 22.51 -10.26
CA SER A 170 25.15 23.68 -9.44
C SER A 170 24.92 24.89 -10.33
N GLU A 171 23.66 25.16 -10.65
CA GLU A 171 23.28 26.39 -11.32
C GLU A 171 23.33 27.53 -10.30
N PRO A 172 23.88 28.70 -10.67
CA PRO A 172 23.90 29.86 -9.78
C PRO A 172 22.52 30.30 -9.27
N GLN A 173 21.43 29.88 -9.93
CA GLN A 173 20.05 30.20 -9.55
C GLN A 173 19.13 28.98 -9.40
N GLY A 174 19.67 27.75 -9.40
CA GLY A 174 18.89 26.51 -9.42
C GLY A 174 18.16 26.27 -10.75
N PRO A 175 17.67 25.03 -10.99
CA PRO A 175 16.97 24.67 -12.22
C PRO A 175 15.93 25.74 -12.56
N THR A 176 16.07 26.37 -13.73
CA THR A 176 15.07 27.33 -14.23
C THR A 176 13.66 26.77 -14.02
N GLY A 177 12.66 27.61 -13.71
CA GLY A 177 11.33 27.14 -13.30
C GLY A 177 10.72 26.06 -14.21
N ARG A 178 11.03 26.07 -15.51
CA ARG A 178 10.60 25.05 -16.48
C ARG A 178 11.21 23.66 -16.25
N LEU A 179 12.49 23.58 -15.88
CA LEU A 179 13.13 22.30 -15.57
C LEU A 179 12.57 21.73 -14.27
N GLY A 180 12.29 22.60 -13.29
CA GLY A 180 11.55 22.24 -12.08
C GLY A 180 10.19 21.62 -12.40
N GLU A 181 9.39 22.26 -13.26
CA GLU A 181 8.08 21.73 -13.68
C GLU A 181 8.16 20.35 -14.35
N VAL A 182 9.16 20.11 -15.20
CA VAL A 182 9.39 18.80 -15.83
C VAL A 182 9.78 17.76 -14.78
N VAL A 183 10.68 18.09 -13.87
CA VAL A 183 11.08 17.20 -12.77
C VAL A 183 9.87 16.88 -11.90
N ASP A 184 9.12 17.89 -11.45
CA ASP A 184 7.93 17.71 -10.62
C ASP A 184 6.87 16.85 -11.31
N SER A 185 6.68 17.03 -12.61
CA SER A 185 5.77 16.20 -13.42
C SER A 185 6.23 14.74 -13.44
N LEU A 186 7.52 14.48 -13.65
CA LEU A 186 8.09 13.13 -13.63
C LEU A 186 7.95 12.48 -12.25
N LEU A 187 8.23 13.23 -11.18
CA LEU A 187 8.12 12.75 -9.80
C LEU A 187 6.67 12.45 -9.40
N THR A 188 5.73 13.24 -9.90
CA THR A 188 4.29 13.04 -9.67
C THR A 188 3.78 11.78 -10.37
N LEU A 189 4.17 11.56 -11.63
CA LEU A 189 3.77 10.38 -12.42
C LEU A 189 4.36 9.07 -11.86
N LYS A 190 5.49 9.16 -11.17
CA LYS A 190 6.30 8.02 -10.72
C LYS A 190 6.60 8.10 -9.22
N SER A 191 5.57 8.42 -8.45
CA SER A 191 5.69 8.72 -7.01
C SER A 191 5.90 7.49 -6.12
N GLY A 192 5.70 6.27 -6.63
CA GLY A 192 5.92 5.03 -5.89
C GLY A 192 5.16 3.83 -6.46
N VAL A 193 5.26 2.71 -5.76
CA VAL A 193 4.54 1.47 -6.05
C VAL A 193 3.33 1.35 -5.12
N LEU A 194 2.13 1.30 -5.72
CA LEU A 194 0.88 1.04 -5.02
C LEU A 194 0.68 -0.46 -4.79
N LYS A 195 0.36 -0.84 -3.56
CA LYS A 195 0.00 -2.21 -3.16
C LYS A 195 -1.24 -2.18 -2.25
N LYS A 196 -1.77 -3.37 -1.97
CA LYS A 196 -2.84 -3.58 -1.00
C LYS A 196 -2.25 -4.25 0.24
N THR A 197 -2.69 -3.80 1.41
CA THR A 197 -2.31 -4.36 2.71
C THR A 197 -3.49 -4.24 3.69
N LEU A 198 -3.30 -4.64 4.94
CA LEU A 198 -4.27 -4.42 6.00
C LEU A 198 -4.11 -3.03 6.62
N GLY A 199 -5.22 -2.48 7.11
CA GLY A 199 -5.24 -1.32 7.98
C GLY A 199 -6.61 -1.12 8.63
N PRO A 200 -6.72 -0.28 9.66
CA PRO A 200 -7.91 -0.10 10.45
C PRO A 200 -9.07 0.53 9.68
N TRP A 201 -10.27 0.11 10.05
CA TRP A 201 -11.54 0.65 9.62
C TRP A 201 -12.55 0.53 10.77
N SER A 202 -13.32 1.59 11.01
CA SER A 202 -14.47 1.53 11.89
C SER A 202 -15.77 1.36 11.07
N PRO A 203 -16.50 0.25 11.23
CA PRO A 203 -17.82 0.07 10.63
C PRO A 203 -18.76 1.20 11.06
N ASN A 204 -19.62 1.67 10.16
CA ASN A 204 -20.61 2.68 10.50
C ASN A 204 -21.47 2.18 11.69
N PRO A 205 -21.62 2.94 12.80
CA PRO A 205 -22.41 2.52 13.95
C PRO A 205 -23.87 2.15 13.64
N THR A 206 -24.43 2.68 12.55
CA THR A 206 -25.80 2.36 12.09
C THR A 206 -25.88 1.22 11.08
N MET A 207 -24.75 0.62 10.72
CA MET A 207 -24.68 -0.52 9.82
C MET A 207 -25.38 -1.73 10.46
N ASN A 208 -26.39 -2.27 9.79
CA ASN A 208 -27.06 -3.48 10.25
C ASN A 208 -26.22 -4.74 9.92
N LEU A 209 -26.59 -5.88 10.53
CA LEU A 209 -25.87 -7.15 10.38
C LEU A 209 -25.81 -7.65 8.92
N ILE A 210 -26.83 -7.37 8.11
CA ILE A 210 -26.86 -7.79 6.70
C ILE A 210 -25.84 -6.98 5.88
N SER A 211 -25.85 -5.65 6.01
CA SER A 211 -24.88 -4.77 5.34
C SER A 211 -23.44 -5.04 5.79
N PHE A 212 -23.24 -5.41 7.06
CA PHE A 212 -21.93 -5.84 7.54
C PHE A 212 -21.51 -7.19 6.91
N THR A 213 -22.45 -8.13 6.79
CA THR A 213 -22.20 -9.42 6.10
C THR A 213 -21.75 -9.21 4.66
N ASP A 214 -22.30 -8.21 3.96
CA ASP A 214 -21.90 -7.85 2.59
C ASP A 214 -20.46 -7.34 2.51
N SER A 215 -20.01 -6.61 3.55
CA SER A 215 -18.62 -6.18 3.67
C SER A 215 -17.68 -7.37 3.87
N LEU A 216 -18.04 -8.30 4.77
CA LEU A 216 -17.28 -9.53 4.99
C LEU A 216 -17.27 -10.43 3.74
N GLU A 217 -18.35 -10.44 2.97
CA GLU A 217 -18.42 -11.13 1.68
C GLU A 217 -17.45 -10.52 0.65
N THR A 218 -17.39 -9.18 0.60
CA THR A 218 -16.45 -8.45 -0.25
C THR A 218 -15.01 -8.77 0.14
N PHE A 219 -14.70 -8.79 1.44
CA PHE A 219 -13.37 -9.15 1.94
C PHE A 219 -12.97 -10.57 1.57
N ARG A 220 -13.88 -11.53 1.71
CA ARG A 220 -13.67 -12.92 1.27
C ARG A 220 -13.39 -12.97 -0.23
N TYR A 221 -14.19 -12.29 -1.04
CA TYR A 221 -14.01 -12.28 -2.51
C TYR A 221 -12.64 -11.72 -2.89
N ARG A 222 -12.27 -10.54 -2.39
CA ARG A 222 -11.00 -9.89 -2.74
C ARG A 222 -9.80 -10.72 -2.26
N SER A 223 -9.91 -11.38 -1.10
CA SER A 223 -8.87 -12.27 -0.59
C SER A 223 -8.62 -13.48 -1.51
N CYS A 224 -9.69 -14.01 -2.14
CA CYS A 224 -9.62 -15.14 -3.07
C CYS A 224 -9.15 -14.71 -4.47
N GLU A 225 -9.79 -13.71 -5.05
CA GLU A 225 -9.72 -13.45 -6.50
C GLU A 225 -8.72 -12.35 -6.87
N GLU A 226 -8.39 -11.44 -5.94
CA GLU A 226 -7.55 -10.27 -6.24
C GLU A 226 -6.19 -10.32 -5.55
N LEU A 227 -6.18 -10.72 -4.28
CA LEU A 227 -5.01 -10.53 -3.40
C LEU A 227 -4.18 -11.80 -3.20
N GLY A 228 -4.75 -12.97 -3.52
CA GLY A 228 -4.10 -14.26 -3.27
C GLY A 228 -3.88 -14.57 -1.78
N TRP A 229 -4.64 -13.92 -0.90
CA TRP A 229 -4.63 -14.18 0.55
C TRP A 229 -5.34 -15.48 0.90
N ILE A 230 -6.16 -16.01 0.00
CA ILE A 230 -6.70 -17.37 0.05
C ILE A 230 -6.31 -18.09 -1.22
N THR A 231 -5.53 -19.16 -1.11
CA THR A 231 -4.90 -19.83 -2.26
C THR A 231 -5.66 -21.07 -2.75
N ASN A 232 -6.73 -21.46 -2.07
CA ASN A 232 -7.52 -22.65 -2.38
C ASN A 232 -8.98 -22.31 -2.70
N GLN A 233 -9.42 -22.59 -3.93
CA GLN A 233 -10.79 -22.29 -4.38
C GLN A 233 -11.87 -23.04 -3.60
N GLY A 234 -11.59 -24.27 -3.16
CA GLY A 234 -12.52 -25.04 -2.34
C GLY A 234 -12.78 -24.37 -0.98
N ILE A 235 -11.74 -23.78 -0.38
CA ILE A 235 -11.87 -22.98 0.84
C ILE A 235 -12.71 -21.72 0.57
N CYS A 236 -12.42 -20.99 -0.51
CA CYS A 236 -13.20 -19.81 -0.93
C CYS A 236 -14.71 -20.11 -1.07
N ASN A 237 -15.05 -21.16 -1.82
CA ASN A 237 -16.44 -21.59 -2.03
C ASN A 237 -17.11 -22.00 -0.71
N SER A 238 -16.41 -22.73 0.15
CA SER A 238 -16.93 -23.17 1.45
C SER A 238 -17.22 -21.99 2.39
N LEU A 239 -16.33 -20.99 2.42
CA LEU A 239 -16.53 -19.75 3.18
C LEU A 239 -17.71 -18.94 2.62
N GLN A 240 -17.85 -18.85 1.29
CA GLN A 240 -19.00 -18.20 0.66
C GLN A 240 -20.34 -18.85 1.02
N VAL A 241 -20.42 -20.17 0.95
CA VAL A 241 -21.63 -20.90 1.34
C VAL A 241 -22.01 -20.61 2.79
N LYS A 242 -21.04 -20.50 3.70
CA LYS A 242 -21.30 -20.15 5.11
C LYS A 242 -21.85 -18.73 5.25
N LEU A 243 -21.25 -17.72 4.61
CA LEU A 243 -21.77 -16.34 4.67
C LEU A 243 -23.18 -16.24 4.08
N ARG A 244 -23.46 -16.93 2.97
CA ARG A 244 -24.82 -17.00 2.39
C ARG A 244 -25.82 -17.66 3.33
N ASN A 245 -25.43 -18.75 3.99
CA ASN A 245 -26.28 -19.43 4.97
C ASN A 245 -26.52 -18.56 6.21
N PHE A 246 -25.49 -17.86 6.69
CA PHE A 246 -25.59 -16.90 7.80
C PHE A 246 -26.62 -15.83 7.48
N ARG A 247 -26.47 -15.15 6.33
CA ARG A 247 -27.41 -14.14 5.83
C ARG A 247 -28.85 -14.66 5.81
N ARG A 248 -29.07 -15.83 5.20
CA ARG A 248 -30.38 -16.47 5.12
C ARG A 248 -30.99 -16.76 6.50
N HIS A 249 -30.17 -17.07 7.51
CA HIS A 249 -30.65 -17.28 8.88
C HIS A 249 -31.00 -15.96 9.58
N LEU A 250 -30.25 -14.89 9.35
CA LEU A 250 -30.60 -13.55 9.84
C LEU A 250 -31.93 -13.07 9.25
N GLU A 251 -32.11 -13.16 7.92
CA GLU A 251 -33.33 -12.73 7.22
C GLU A 251 -34.59 -13.50 7.66
N ARG A 252 -34.42 -14.70 8.21
CA ARG A 252 -35.51 -15.55 8.71
C ARG A 252 -35.71 -15.46 10.22
N ASP A 253 -35.05 -14.51 10.88
CA ASP A 253 -35.06 -14.34 12.33
C ASP A 253 -34.69 -15.62 13.09
N LYS A 254 -33.61 -16.27 12.65
CA LYS A 254 -33.06 -17.52 13.23
C LYS A 254 -31.69 -17.27 13.85
N PRO A 255 -31.59 -16.47 14.93
CA PRO A 255 -30.30 -15.99 15.46
C PRO A 255 -29.42 -17.11 16.01
N LYS A 256 -30.00 -18.19 16.57
CA LYS A 256 -29.22 -19.36 17.04
C LYS A 256 -28.54 -20.09 15.88
N GLN A 257 -29.25 -20.27 14.78
CA GLN A 257 -28.71 -20.92 13.59
C GLN A 257 -27.69 -20.02 12.88
N ALA A 258 -27.95 -18.70 12.82
CA ALA A 258 -26.98 -17.73 12.31
C ALA A 258 -25.66 -17.81 13.09
N ARG A 259 -25.72 -17.76 14.43
CA ARG A 259 -24.54 -17.93 15.31
C ARG A 259 -23.75 -19.20 15.01
N ASN A 260 -24.43 -20.35 14.93
CA ASN A 260 -23.76 -21.62 14.65
C ASN A 260 -23.02 -21.62 13.31
N VAL A 261 -23.61 -20.99 12.28
CA VAL A 261 -22.97 -20.86 10.96
C VAL A 261 -21.77 -19.92 11.02
N LEU A 262 -21.84 -18.81 11.76
CA LEU A 262 -20.74 -17.88 11.91
C LEU A 262 -19.57 -18.48 12.71
N HIS A 263 -19.84 -19.25 13.76
CA HIS A 263 -18.79 -20.04 14.44
C HIS A 263 -18.14 -21.04 13.49
N ALA A 264 -18.92 -21.74 12.66
CA ALA A 264 -18.36 -22.65 11.67
C ALA A 264 -17.50 -21.94 10.60
N PHE A 265 -17.80 -20.66 10.30
CA PHE A 265 -16.96 -19.82 9.44
C PHE A 265 -15.63 -19.50 10.13
N ILE A 266 -15.68 -19.00 11.36
CA ILE A 266 -14.52 -18.64 12.18
C ILE A 266 -13.58 -19.84 12.34
N ASN A 267 -14.11 -20.99 12.77
CA ASN A 267 -13.32 -22.22 12.95
C ASN A 267 -12.63 -22.67 11.65
N GLN A 268 -13.28 -22.48 10.49
CA GLN A 268 -12.67 -22.82 9.21
C GLN A 268 -11.54 -21.84 8.87
N VAL A 269 -11.72 -20.54 9.10
CA VAL A 269 -10.68 -19.53 8.86
C VAL A 269 -9.45 -19.84 9.73
N GLU A 270 -9.64 -20.13 11.02
CA GLU A 270 -8.57 -20.53 11.93
C GLU A 270 -7.87 -21.82 11.47
N ALA A 271 -8.63 -22.87 11.14
CA ALA A 271 -8.06 -24.16 10.75
C ALA A 271 -7.21 -24.10 9.47
N GLN A 272 -7.42 -23.08 8.63
CA GLN A 272 -6.74 -22.88 7.35
C GLN A 272 -5.67 -21.77 7.39
N ARG A 273 -5.52 -21.06 8.52
CA ARG A 273 -4.44 -20.10 8.75
C ARG A 273 -3.08 -20.75 8.51
N GLY A 274 -2.23 -20.09 7.74
CA GLY A 274 -0.89 -20.56 7.36
C GLY A 274 -0.86 -21.73 6.36
N LYS A 275 -2.01 -22.32 6.01
CA LYS A 275 -2.11 -23.43 5.03
C LYS A 275 -2.60 -22.93 3.68
N HIS A 276 -3.85 -22.47 3.67
CA HIS A 276 -4.54 -21.97 2.48
C HIS A 276 -5.04 -20.54 2.65
N ILE A 277 -4.88 -19.96 3.84
CA ILE A 277 -5.19 -18.58 4.18
C ILE A 277 -3.92 -17.95 4.75
N THR A 278 -3.44 -16.85 4.17
CA THR A 278 -2.29 -16.10 4.68
C THR A 278 -2.62 -15.40 6.00
N GLU A 279 -1.63 -14.83 6.68
CA GLU A 279 -1.87 -14.05 7.91
C GLU A 279 -2.80 -12.85 7.66
N GLU A 280 -2.69 -12.21 6.50
CA GLU A 280 -3.55 -11.09 6.10
C GLU A 280 -4.99 -11.55 5.88
N GLY A 281 -5.18 -12.65 5.15
CA GLY A 281 -6.50 -13.23 4.91
C GLY A 281 -7.15 -13.70 6.21
N TYR A 282 -6.36 -14.26 7.12
CA TYR A 282 -6.81 -14.68 8.44
C TYR A 282 -7.27 -13.49 9.26
N ALA A 283 -6.41 -12.48 9.45
CA ALA A 283 -6.74 -11.29 10.24
C ALA A 283 -7.96 -10.55 9.68
N LEU A 284 -8.04 -10.40 8.35
CA LEU A 284 -9.19 -9.76 7.70
C LEU A 284 -10.50 -10.50 8.00
N LEU A 285 -10.54 -11.81 7.82
CA LEU A 285 -11.80 -12.56 7.94
C LEU A 285 -12.17 -12.88 9.39
N TYR A 286 -11.18 -13.24 10.22
CA TYR A 286 -11.40 -13.63 11.60
C TYR A 286 -11.93 -12.47 12.45
N PHE A 287 -11.21 -11.35 12.50
CA PHE A 287 -11.59 -10.23 13.37
C PHE A 287 -12.90 -9.57 12.91
N ASN A 288 -13.19 -9.53 11.61
CA ASN A 288 -14.49 -9.06 11.12
C ASN A 288 -15.63 -10.03 11.47
N ALA A 289 -15.41 -11.35 11.42
CA ALA A 289 -16.42 -12.32 11.82
C ALA A 289 -16.68 -12.32 13.34
N GLU A 290 -15.63 -12.16 14.15
CA GLU A 290 -15.74 -11.97 15.61
C GLU A 290 -16.53 -10.69 15.96
N TYR A 291 -16.24 -9.57 15.28
CA TYR A 291 -17.02 -8.34 15.44
C TYR A 291 -18.51 -8.57 15.11
N LEU A 292 -18.80 -9.27 14.01
CA LEU A 292 -20.17 -9.59 13.63
C LEU A 292 -20.86 -10.51 14.64
N MET A 293 -20.11 -11.42 15.26
CA MET A 293 -20.61 -12.30 16.34
C MET A 293 -20.99 -11.48 17.58
N ASP A 294 -20.13 -10.56 18.01
CA ASP A 294 -20.39 -9.68 19.15
C ASP A 294 -21.66 -8.83 18.94
N LYS A 295 -21.85 -8.30 17.71
CA LYS A 295 -23.07 -7.56 17.35
C LYS A 295 -24.32 -8.42 17.37
N LEU A 296 -24.23 -9.67 16.92
CA LEU A 296 -25.34 -10.62 16.98
C LEU A 296 -25.75 -10.93 18.45
N ASP A 297 -24.79 -10.91 19.36
CA ASP A 297 -25.00 -11.23 20.78
C ASP A 297 -25.55 -10.04 21.56
N SER A 298 -25.04 -8.84 21.29
CA SER A 298 -25.48 -7.59 21.92
C SER A 298 -26.91 -7.19 21.54
N GLY A 299 -27.37 -7.56 20.34
CA GLY A 299 -28.73 -7.25 19.86
C GLY A 299 -29.87 -7.93 20.63
N ARG A 300 -29.58 -8.78 21.63
CA ARG A 300 -30.58 -9.45 22.48
C ARG A 300 -30.98 -8.67 23.73
N GLY A 301 -30.35 -7.54 24.00
CA GLY A 301 -30.57 -6.73 25.21
C GLY A 301 -31.72 -5.72 25.15
N ASN A 302 -32.41 -5.61 24.00
CA ASN A 302 -33.53 -4.68 23.80
C ASN A 302 -34.81 -5.41 23.42
#